data_AF-A0A9P6LRR5-F1
#
_entry.id   AF-A0A9P6LRR5-F1
#
_cell.length_a   1.000
_cell.length_b   1.000
_cell.length_c   1.000
_cell.angle_alpha   90.00
_cell.angle_beta   90.00
_cell.angle_gamma   90.00
#
_symmetry.space_group_name_H-M   'P 1'
#
loop_
_entity.id
_entity.type
_entity.pdbx_description
1 polymer ?
#
loop_
_entity_poly.entity_id
_entity_poly.type
_entity_poly.pdbx_seq_one_letter_code
_entity_poly.pdbx_strand_id
1 'polypeptide(L)' 'MLKNSTWKLDETNLAEFGSELEKQHRKEEGALEQAWNKETGVGSDVGLWVWRIEQFKVVPVPKDQVGRFYNGDSYIVLK' A
#
# COMPACT_ATOMS: atom_id res chain seq x y z
N MET A 1 -0.63 -11.27 38.57
CA MET A 1 -1.23 -12.24 37.63
C MET A 1 -2.54 -11.65 37.13
N LEU A 2 -2.61 -11.21 35.88
CA LEU A 2 -3.87 -10.73 35.29
C LEU A 2 -4.79 -11.93 35.07
N LYS A 3 -5.97 -11.86 35.71
CA LYS A 3 -7.07 -12.83 35.61
C LYS A 3 -7.56 -12.89 34.15
N ASN A 4 -7.94 -14.10 33.71
CA ASN A 4 -8.71 -14.37 32.50
C ASN A 4 -9.69 -13.24 32.15
N SER A 5 -9.32 -12.38 31.22
CA SER A 5 -10.26 -11.57 30.46
C SER A 5 -10.60 -12.37 29.22
N THR A 6 -11.76 -13.01 29.22
CA THR A 6 -12.39 -13.59 28.03
C THR A 6 -12.76 -12.42 27.13
N TRP A 7 -11.79 -11.87 26.39
CA TRP A 7 -12.04 -10.80 25.44
C TRP A 7 -12.93 -11.36 24.34
N LYS A 8 -14.12 -10.80 24.23
CA LYS A 8 -15.02 -11.03 23.12
C LYS A 8 -14.47 -10.27 21.92
N LEU A 9 -13.90 -10.99 20.96
CA LEU A 9 -13.25 -10.41 19.78
C LEU A 9 -14.22 -9.52 18.98
N ASP A 10 -15.48 -9.91 18.95
CA ASP A 10 -16.62 -9.20 18.34
C ASP A 10 -16.88 -7.82 18.97
N GLU A 11 -16.48 -7.60 20.21
CA GLU A 11 -16.61 -6.31 20.91
C GLU A 11 -15.35 -5.42 20.78
N THR A 12 -14.35 -5.84 19.99
CA THR A 12 -13.07 -5.11 19.81
C THR A 12 -12.97 -4.39 18.47
N ASN A 13 -12.04 -3.44 18.37
CA ASN A 13 -11.66 -2.79 17.10
C ASN A 13 -11.02 -3.75 16.07
N LEU A 14 -10.88 -5.04 16.40
CA LEU A 14 -10.32 -6.08 15.54
C LEU A 14 -11.36 -7.13 15.11
N ALA A 15 -12.63 -6.96 15.48
CA ALA A 15 -13.70 -7.93 15.20
C ALA A 15 -13.77 -8.39 13.73
N GLU A 16 -13.52 -7.46 12.80
CA GLU A 16 -13.61 -7.68 11.36
C GLU A 16 -12.25 -7.78 10.67
N PHE A 17 -11.16 -7.86 11.43
CA PHE A 17 -9.82 -7.98 10.86
C PHE A 17 -9.67 -9.34 10.16
N GLY A 18 -9.31 -9.31 8.88
CA GLY A 18 -9.21 -10.46 8.00
C GLY A 18 -10.52 -10.85 7.29
N SER A 19 -11.64 -10.15 7.55
CA SER A 19 -12.91 -10.44 6.90
C SER A 19 -12.91 -10.05 5.42
N GLU A 20 -13.86 -10.58 4.65
CA GLU A 20 -14.00 -10.23 3.23
C GLU A 20 -14.38 -8.76 3.04
N LEU A 21 -15.14 -8.19 3.98
CA LEU A 21 -15.47 -6.77 3.96
C LEU A 21 -14.20 -5.90 4.06
N GLU A 22 -13.32 -6.22 5.02
CA GLU A 22 -12.05 -5.50 5.18
C GLU A 22 -11.15 -5.65 3.94
N LYS A 23 -11.05 -6.85 3.37
CA LYS A 23 -10.30 -7.09 2.13
C LYS A 23 -10.86 -6.29 0.96
N GLN A 24 -12.18 -6.25 0.82
CA GLN A 24 -12.86 -5.50 -0.24
C GLN A 24 -12.61 -4.01 -0.10
N HIS A 25 -12.73 -3.43 1.10
CA HIS A 25 -12.42 -2.02 1.33
C HIS A 25 -10.97 -1.67 1.00
N ARG A 26 -9.99 -2.47 1.46
CA ARG A 26 -8.58 -2.25 1.10
C ARG A 26 -8.34 -2.30 -0.41
N LYS A 27 -9.04 -3.20 -1.10
CA LYS A 27 -8.95 -3.33 -2.56
C LYS A 27 -9.55 -2.12 -3.26
N GLU A 28 -10.71 -1.64 -2.81
CA GLU A 28 -11.37 -0.44 -3.34
C GLU A 28 -10.50 0.80 -3.13
N GLU A 29 -9.97 1.00 -1.91
CA GLU A 29 -9.07 2.11 -1.60
C GLU A 29 -7.78 2.05 -2.43
N GLY A 30 -7.15 0.87 -2.53
CA GLY A 30 -5.96 0.69 -3.35
C GLY A 30 -6.21 0.96 -4.85
N ALA A 31 -7.43 0.76 -5.34
CA ALA A 31 -7.79 1.06 -6.73
C ALA A 31 -7.93 2.57 -7.00
N LEU A 32 -8.09 3.39 -5.96
CA LEU A 32 -8.19 4.85 -6.06
C LEU A 32 -6.82 5.56 -6.08
N GLU A 33 -5.73 4.81 -5.87
CA GLU A 33 -4.38 5.39 -5.88
C GLU A 33 -4.04 5.99 -7.25
N GLN A 34 -3.55 7.23 -7.21
CA GLN A 34 -3.27 8.03 -8.40
C GLN A 34 -1.99 7.57 -9.09
N ALA A 35 -1.05 6.98 -8.34
CA ALA A 35 0.27 6.58 -8.83
C ALA A 35 0.27 5.56 -9.99
N TRP A 36 -0.81 4.78 -10.14
CA TRP A 36 -0.99 3.78 -11.22
C TRP A 36 -2.32 3.93 -11.95
N ASN A 37 -2.87 5.15 -12.00
CA ASN A 37 -4.10 5.40 -12.74
C ASN A 37 -3.89 5.19 -14.26
N LYS A 38 -4.98 4.98 -15.01
CA LYS A 38 -4.89 4.75 -16.47
C LYS A 38 -4.25 5.92 -17.24
N GLU A 39 -4.33 7.14 -16.71
CA GLU A 39 -3.77 8.34 -17.32
C GLU A 39 -2.23 8.39 -17.23
N THR A 40 -1.65 7.74 -16.22
CA THR A 40 -0.19 7.64 -16.05
C THR A 40 0.46 6.66 -17.04
N GLY A 41 -0.33 5.81 -17.73
CA GLY A 41 0.18 4.80 -18.65
C GLY A 41 0.98 3.67 -17.97
N VAL A 42 0.96 3.58 -16.64
CA VAL A 42 1.67 2.56 -15.86
C VAL A 42 1.14 1.17 -16.21
N GLY A 43 2.04 0.26 -16.58
CA GLY A 43 1.69 -1.10 -16.99
C GLY A 43 1.09 -1.24 -18.40
N SER A 44 0.92 -0.13 -19.14
CA SER A 44 0.44 -0.16 -20.54
C SER A 44 1.57 -0.40 -21.55
N ASP A 45 2.71 0.25 -21.35
CA ASP A 45 3.91 0.10 -22.19
C ASP A 45 4.95 -0.78 -21.48
N VAL A 46 5.89 -1.40 -22.20
CA VAL A 46 7.01 -2.10 -21.55
C VAL A 46 7.95 -1.10 -20.90
N GLY A 47 8.24 -1.23 -19.60
CA GLY A 47 9.05 -0.26 -18.90
C GLY A 47 9.43 -0.65 -17.48
N LEU A 48 10.10 0.27 -16.78
CA LEU A 48 10.38 0.18 -15.35
C LEU A 48 9.76 1.39 -14.68
N TRP A 49 8.87 1.16 -13.73
CA TRP A 49 8.26 2.21 -12.92
C TRP A 49 8.69 2.02 -11.47
N VAL A 50 9.13 3.12 -10.87
CA VAL A 50 9.64 3.12 -9.50
C VAL A 50 8.95 4.23 -8.74
N TRP A 51 8.43 3.92 -7.58
CA TRP A 51 7.87 4.88 -6.64
C TRP A 51 8.57 4.78 -5.30
N ARG A 52 8.64 5.92 -4.61
CA ARG A 52 9.10 6.03 -3.23
C ARG A 52 7.91 6.37 -2.33
N ILE A 53 7.89 5.80 -1.14
CA ILE A 53 6.90 6.13 -0.13
C ILE A 53 7.36 7.36 0.65
N GLU A 54 6.64 8.47 0.49
CA GLU A 54 6.91 9.73 1.18
C GLU A 54 5.69 10.13 2.00
N GLN A 55 5.80 10.14 3.32
CA GLN A 55 4.70 10.53 4.22
C GLN A 55 3.38 9.79 3.91
N PHE A 56 3.45 8.46 3.74
CA PHE A 56 2.34 7.59 3.34
C PHE A 56 1.73 7.88 1.96
N LYS A 57 2.47 8.56 1.09
CA LYS A 57 2.06 8.79 -0.31
C LYS A 57 3.00 8.06 -1.26
N VAL A 58 2.45 7.56 -2.36
CA VAL A 58 3.19 6.90 -3.42
C VAL A 58 3.68 7.95 -4.41
N VAL A 59 4.98 8.28 -4.38
CA VAL A 59 5.56 9.35 -5.20
C VAL A 59 6.45 8.76 -6.30
N PRO A 60 6.25 9.10 -7.59
CA PRO A 60 7.08 8.57 -8.67
C PRO A 60 8.53 9.07 -8.55
N VAL A 61 9.49 8.16 -8.69
CA VAL A 61 10.91 8.49 -8.68
C VAL A 61 11.30 9.12 -10.02
N PRO A 62 12.01 10.26 -10.04
CA PRO A 62 12.53 10.85 -11.27
C PRO A 62 13.40 9.87 -12.07
N LYS A 63 13.28 9.87 -13.40
CA LYS A 63 13.95 8.90 -14.29
C LYS A 63 15.48 8.88 -14.12
N ASP A 64 16.09 10.02 -13.83
CA ASP A 64 17.53 10.19 -13.58
C ASP A 64 18.00 9.63 -12.24
N GLN A 65 17.06 9.36 -11.32
CA GLN A 65 17.32 8.81 -10.00
C GLN A 65 16.96 7.33 -9.88
N VAL A 66 16.33 6.75 -10.91
CA VAL A 66 16.05 5.31 -10.95
C VAL A 66 17.36 4.53 -10.77
N GLY A 67 17.36 3.61 -9.80
CA GLY A 67 18.54 2.85 -9.38
C GLY A 67 19.28 3.42 -8.18
N ARG A 68 18.91 4.61 -7.68
CA ARG A 68 19.39 5.16 -6.41
C ARG A 68 18.34 4.94 -5.33
N PHE A 69 18.70 4.17 -4.31
CA PHE A 69 17.83 3.85 -3.18
C PHE A 69 18.43 4.42 -1.90
N TYR A 70 17.62 5.12 -1.13
CA TYR A 70 18.00 5.67 0.16
C TYR A 70 17.67 4.67 1.28
N ASN A 71 18.62 4.49 2.20
CA ASN A 71 18.40 3.65 3.37
C ASN A 71 17.38 4.31 4.31
N GLY A 72 16.40 3.55 4.78
CA GLY A 72 15.28 4.02 5.61
C GLY A 72 14.00 4.34 4.82
N ASP A 73 14.10 4.46 3.50
CA ASP A 73 12.94 4.68 2.63
C ASP A 73 12.40 3.33 2.11
N SER A 74 11.11 3.32 1.77
CA SER A 74 10.45 2.18 1.10
C SER A 74 10.17 2.52 -0.36
N TYR A 75 10.26 1.51 -1.23
CA TYR A 75 10.06 1.66 -2.67
C TYR A 75 9.15 0.57 -3.24
N ILE A 76 8.39 0.95 -4.27
CA ILE A 76 7.61 0.04 -5.10
C ILE A 76 8.27 0.00 -6.47
N VAL A 77 8.50 -1.20 -7.00
CA VAL A 77 9.12 -1.41 -8.32
C VAL A 77 8.22 -2.30 -9.16
N LEU A 78 7.82 -1.80 -10.32
CA LEU A 78 7.07 -2.55 -11.34
C LEU A 78 7.93 -2.65 -12.61
N LYS A 79 8.02 -3.84 -13.18
CA LYS A 79 8.76 -4.15 -14.41
C LYS A 79 7.85 -4.86 -15.40
#